data_AF-W5LX68-F1
#
_entry.id   AF-W5LX68-F1
#
_cell.length_a   1.000
_cell.length_b   1.000
_cell.length_c   1.000
_cell.angle_alpha   90.00
_cell.angle_beta   90.00
_cell.angle_gamma   90.00
#
_symmetry.space_group_name_H-M   'P 1'
#
loop_
_entity.id
_entity.type
_entity.pdbx_description
1 polymer ?
#
loop_
_entity_poly.entity_id
_entity_poly.type
_entity_poly.pdbx_seq_one_letter_code
_entity_poly.pdbx_strand_id
1 'polypeptide(L)'
;ERMASGSNPEENVMCAVCLDIFTDPVTLQSCYHSFCRECMESHRAATIPDPLCPVCRTPISETNLWSDQQLRNMSENVREERMGRRQREALCQGHQKILELFCQTDLVLACWSCVEAVEHRGHTLEVVEDAAERHK
;
A
#
# COMPACT_ATOMS: atom_id res chain seq x y z
N GLU A 1 12.46 -14.11 -26.99
CA GLU A 1 12.87 -12.80 -26.47
C GLU A 1 12.97 -12.86 -24.95
N ARG A 2 13.97 -12.20 -24.33
CA ARG A 2 14.12 -12.17 -22.86
C ARG A 2 13.10 -11.18 -22.30
N MET A 3 12.04 -11.68 -21.67
CA MET A 3 11.15 -10.84 -20.86
C MET A 3 12.01 -10.24 -19.74
N ALA A 4 12.20 -8.93 -19.78
CA ALA A 4 12.71 -8.21 -18.63
C ALA A 4 11.65 -8.35 -17.53
N SER A 5 11.92 -9.18 -16.52
CA SER A 5 11.25 -9.06 -15.23
C SER A 5 11.51 -7.64 -14.76
N GLY A 6 10.53 -6.75 -14.99
CA GLY A 6 10.47 -5.50 -14.25
C GLY A 6 10.28 -5.89 -12.80
N SER A 7 11.37 -5.91 -12.03
CA SER A 7 11.33 -6.15 -10.60
C SER A 7 10.38 -5.11 -10.00
N ASN A 8 9.23 -5.55 -9.48
CA ASN A 8 8.31 -4.67 -8.78
C ASN A 8 9.05 -4.10 -7.55
N PRO A 9 9.32 -2.79 -7.49
CA PRO A 9 10.11 -2.21 -6.40
C PRO A 9 9.45 -2.43 -5.03
N GLU A 10 8.12 -2.64 -4.99
CA GLU A 10 7.38 -2.98 -3.76
C GLU A 10 7.86 -4.29 -3.12
N GLU A 11 8.24 -5.31 -3.90
CA GLU A 11 8.56 -6.65 -3.38
C GLU A 11 9.75 -6.65 -2.40
N ASN A 12 10.67 -5.70 -2.55
CA ASN A 12 11.88 -5.62 -1.73
C ASN A 12 11.70 -4.80 -0.45
N VAL A 13 10.55 -4.16 -0.25
CA VAL A 13 10.29 -3.22 0.85
C VAL A 13 9.03 -3.56 1.64
N MET A 14 8.56 -4.82 1.60
CA MET A 14 7.37 -5.24 2.34
C MET A 14 7.67 -5.81 3.72
N CYS A 15 6.85 -5.41 4.69
CA CYS A 15 6.85 -5.97 6.04
C CYS A 15 6.08 -7.29 6.09
N ALA A 16 6.73 -8.36 6.55
CA ALA A 16 6.08 -9.67 6.71
C ALA A 16 5.04 -9.74 7.85
N VAL A 17 4.94 -8.70 8.68
CA VAL A 17 3.97 -8.65 9.80
C VAL A 17 2.68 -7.94 9.37
N CYS A 18 2.77 -6.71 8.87
CA CYS A 18 1.59 -5.94 8.43
C CYS A 18 1.24 -6.16 6.94
N LEU A 19 2.08 -6.86 6.19
CA LEU A 19 1.92 -7.12 4.75
C LEU A 19 1.81 -5.84 3.91
N ASP A 20 2.47 -4.77 4.35
CA ASP A 20 2.52 -3.49 3.65
C ASP A 20 3.96 -2.96 3.57
N ILE A 21 4.18 -1.91 2.79
CA ILE A 21 5.50 -1.28 2.63
C ILE A 21 6.01 -0.81 4.01
N PHE A 22 7.28 -1.03 4.29
CA PHE A 22 7.86 -0.68 5.58
C PHE A 22 7.59 0.77 5.98
N THR A 23 7.13 0.95 7.21
CA THR A 23 7.08 2.23 7.89
C THR A 23 8.13 2.20 8.99
N ASP A 24 9.12 3.10 8.90
CA ASP A 24 10.25 3.16 9.83
C ASP A 24 10.94 1.79 10.01
N PRO A 25 11.57 1.25 8.95
CA PRO A 25 12.11 -0.11 8.99
C PRO A 25 13.22 -0.25 10.03
N VAL A 26 13.16 -1.36 10.77
CA VAL A 26 14.22 -1.83 11.67
C VAL A 26 14.66 -3.23 11.25
N THR A 27 15.97 -3.47 11.31
CA THR A 27 16.57 -4.75 10.92
C THR A 27 17.12 -5.48 12.14
N LEU A 28 16.77 -6.76 12.27
CA LEU A 28 17.33 -7.63 13.30
C LEU A 28 18.77 -8.00 12.94
N GLN A 29 19.75 -7.72 13.81
CA GLN A 29 21.14 -8.11 13.53
C GLN A 29 21.38 -9.63 13.54
N SER A 30 20.53 -10.41 14.23
CA SER A 30 20.71 -11.87 14.35
C SER A 30 20.35 -12.65 13.08
N CYS A 31 19.48 -12.10 12.24
CA CYS A 31 19.00 -12.78 11.04
C CYS A 31 18.80 -11.87 9.82
N TYR A 32 19.07 -10.57 9.95
CA TYR A 32 18.95 -9.55 8.90
C TYR A 32 17.55 -9.38 8.28
N HIS A 33 16.51 -9.89 8.94
CA HIS A 33 15.12 -9.61 8.53
C HIS A 33 14.69 -8.23 9.02
N SER A 34 14.02 -7.49 8.15
CA SER A 34 13.52 -6.14 8.40
C SER A 34 12.01 -6.13 8.59
N PHE A 35 11.54 -5.21 9.45
CA PHE A 35 10.13 -5.04 9.82
C PHE A 35 9.85 -3.57 10.10
N CYS A 36 8.58 -3.15 10.08
CA CYS A 36 8.22 -1.84 10.63
C CYS A 36 8.57 -1.78 12.12
N ARG A 37 9.05 -0.62 12.62
CA ARG A 37 9.37 -0.44 14.05
C ARG A 37 8.21 -0.86 14.95
N GLU A 38 7.02 -0.33 14.70
CA GLU A 38 5.82 -0.62 15.48
C GLU A 38 5.43 -2.11 15.44
N CYS A 39 5.56 -2.75 14.27
CA CYS A 39 5.32 -4.19 14.12
C CYS A 39 6.29 -5.01 14.98
N MET A 40 7.56 -4.64 15.00
CA MET A 40 8.58 -5.33 15.78
C MET A 40 8.38 -5.11 17.28
N GLU A 41 8.09 -3.88 17.70
CA GLU A 41 7.82 -3.53 19.11
C GLU A 41 6.59 -4.27 19.64
N SER A 42 5.49 -4.28 18.88
CA SER A 42 4.27 -5.01 19.21
C SER A 42 4.49 -6.53 19.29
N HIS A 43 5.21 -7.09 18.31
CA HIS A 43 5.52 -8.52 18.29
C HIS A 43 6.38 -8.96 19.47
N ARG A 44 7.42 -8.18 19.80
CA ARG A 44 8.27 -8.43 20.98
C ARG A 44 7.45 -8.44 22.26
N ALA A 45 6.58 -7.44 22.46
CA ALA A 45 5.74 -7.36 23.64
C ALA A 45 4.77 -8.55 23.76
N ALA A 46 4.27 -9.05 22.63
CA ALA A 46 3.34 -10.19 22.60
C ALA A 46 4.02 -11.57 22.78
N THR A 47 5.35 -11.66 22.68
CA THR A 47 6.08 -12.95 22.64
C THR A 47 7.09 -13.14 23.79
N ILE A 48 6.98 -12.32 24.84
CA ILE A 48 7.73 -12.47 26.10
C ILE A 48 7.42 -13.83 26.75
N PRO A 49 8.41 -14.54 27.34
CA PRO A 49 9.80 -14.11 27.57
C PRO A 49 10.77 -14.35 26.42
N ASP A 50 10.40 -15.15 25.42
CA ASP A 50 11.32 -15.63 24.38
C ASP A 50 10.89 -15.15 22.97
N PRO A 51 11.09 -13.86 22.63
CA PRO A 51 10.69 -13.32 21.34
C PRO A 51 11.51 -13.94 20.20
N LEU A 52 10.83 -14.48 19.20
CA LEU A 52 11.42 -15.10 18.00
C LEU A 52 11.09 -14.28 16.75
N CYS A 53 12.01 -14.25 15.78
CA CYS A 53 11.78 -13.61 14.49
C CYS A 53 10.52 -14.17 13.81
N PRO A 54 9.57 -13.32 13.34
CA PRO A 54 8.36 -13.77 12.66
C PRO A 54 8.61 -14.62 11.41
N VAL A 55 9.77 -14.44 10.77
CA VAL A 55 10.12 -15.11 9.50
C VAL A 55 10.89 -16.40 9.74
N CYS A 56 12.03 -16.34 10.41
CA CYS A 56 12.96 -17.48 10.54
C CYS A 56 13.02 -18.07 11.95
N ARG A 57 12.26 -17.51 12.91
CA ARG A 57 12.23 -17.92 14.31
C ARG A 57 13.57 -17.84 15.06
N THR A 58 14.56 -17.12 14.53
CA THR A 58 15.80 -16.80 15.26
C THR A 58 15.47 -15.97 16.50
N PRO A 59 16.04 -16.27 17.68
CA PRO A 59 15.86 -15.48 18.88
C PRO A 59 16.20 -14.01 18.67
N ILE A 60 15.35 -13.15 19.22
CA ILE A 60 15.48 -11.70 19.15
C ILE A 60 16.19 -11.23 20.42
N SER A 61 17.36 -10.61 20.30
CA SER A 61 18.02 -9.96 21.45
C SER A 61 17.43 -8.57 21.72
N GLU A 62 17.41 -8.18 23.00
CA GLU A 62 16.76 -6.94 23.45
C GLU A 62 17.33 -5.67 22.80
N THR A 63 18.60 -5.63 22.43
CA THR A 63 19.33 -4.37 22.10
C THR A 63 19.81 -4.22 20.66
N ASN A 64 19.46 -5.12 19.73
CA ASN A 64 20.08 -5.17 18.40
C ASN A 64 19.12 -4.84 17.23
N LEU A 65 18.33 -3.77 17.37
CA LEU A 65 17.60 -3.17 16.25
C LEU A 65 18.41 -2.00 15.73
N TRP A 66 18.72 -2.03 14.43
CA TRP A 66 19.31 -0.88 13.76
C TRP A 66 18.39 -0.43 12.64
N SER A 67 18.40 0.87 12.39
CA SER A 67 17.61 1.49 11.33
C SER A 67 18.49 1.64 10.10
N ASP A 68 18.12 0.96 9.02
CA ASP A 68 18.80 1.10 7.74
C ASP A 68 18.21 2.31 6.99
N GLN A 69 19.00 3.38 6.88
CA GLN A 69 18.58 4.61 6.20
C GLN A 69 18.29 4.38 4.71
N GLN A 70 19.04 3.48 4.06
CA GLN A 70 18.83 3.16 2.66
C GLN A 70 17.49 2.44 2.48
N LEU A 71 17.20 1.46 3.33
CA LEU A 71 15.91 0.75 3.32
C LEU A 71 14.75 1.70 3.61
N ARG A 72 14.92 2.65 4.54
CA ARG A 72 13.91 3.69 4.82
C ARG A 72 13.63 4.52 3.57
N ASN A 73 14.67 5.08 2.96
CA ASN A 73 14.52 5.94 1.77
C ASN A 73 13.85 5.17 0.62
N MET A 74 14.23 3.91 0.40
CA MET A 74 13.56 3.07 -0.60
C MET A 74 12.08 2.88 -0.29
N SER A 75 11.76 2.56 0.97
CA SER A 75 10.38 2.34 1.41
C SER A 75 9.55 3.62 1.25
N GLU A 76 10.11 4.79 1.57
CA GLU A 76 9.48 6.10 1.39
C GLU A 76 9.20 6.39 -0.08
N ASN A 77 10.19 6.25 -0.97
CA ASN A 77 10.01 6.47 -2.41
C ASN A 77 8.90 5.57 -2.99
N VAL A 78 8.89 4.29 -2.63
CA VAL A 78 7.87 3.35 -3.10
C VAL A 78 6.48 3.71 -2.56
N ARG A 79 6.38 4.20 -1.32
CA ARG A 79 5.10 4.70 -0.77
C ARG A 79 4.61 5.95 -1.50
N GLU A 80 5.50 6.88 -1.83
CA GLU A 80 5.17 8.07 -2.62
C GLU A 80 4.71 7.69 -4.03
N GLU A 81 5.42 6.77 -4.69
CA GLU A 81 5.02 6.25 -6.01
C GLU A 81 3.67 5.55 -5.96
N ARG A 82 3.43 4.71 -4.95
CA ARG A 82 2.13 4.05 -4.73
C ARG A 82 1.02 5.08 -4.51
N MET A 83 1.26 6.11 -3.71
CA MET A 83 0.31 7.19 -3.48
C MET A 83 0.02 7.97 -4.76
N GLY A 84 1.06 8.32 -5.53
CA GLY A 84 0.93 8.99 -6.81
C GLY A 84 0.16 8.15 -7.84
N ARG A 85 0.38 6.83 -7.86
CA ARG A 85 -0.39 5.91 -8.70
C ARG A 85 -1.86 5.90 -8.29
N ARG A 86 -2.17 5.73 -7.00
CA ARG A 86 -3.55 5.77 -6.48
C ARG A 86 -4.25 7.09 -6.79
N GLN A 87 -3.55 8.22 -6.66
CA GLN A 87 -4.09 9.53 -7.04
C GLN A 87 -4.41 9.59 -8.54
N ARG A 88 -3.51 9.12 -9.41
CA ARG A 88 -3.76 9.08 -10.85
C ARG A 88 -4.90 8.15 -11.23
N GLU A 89 -5.05 7.03 -10.54
CA GLU A 89 -6.17 6.09 -10.72
C GLU A 89 -7.50 6.68 -10.22
N ALA A 90 -7.46 7.56 -9.22
CA ALA A 90 -8.62 8.33 -8.75
C ALA A 90 -8.98 9.52 -9.65
N LEU A 91 -8.19 9.80 -10.70
CA LEU A 91 -8.44 10.88 -11.65
C LEU A 91 -8.95 10.32 -12.98
N CYS A 92 -9.96 11.01 -13.54
CA CYS A 92 -10.46 10.76 -14.87
C CYS A 92 -9.35 11.05 -15.88
N GLN A 93 -8.98 10.07 -16.69
CA GLN A 93 -7.90 10.21 -17.67
C GLN A 93 -8.20 11.29 -18.73
N GLY A 94 -9.47 11.45 -19.13
CA GLY A 94 -9.88 12.47 -20.11
C GLY A 94 -9.95 13.89 -19.55
N HIS A 95 -10.40 14.06 -18.30
CA HIS A 95 -10.72 15.37 -17.73
C HIS A 95 -9.78 15.84 -16.61
N GLN A 96 -8.90 14.96 -16.11
CA GLN A 96 -8.00 15.22 -14.97
C GLN A 96 -8.75 15.72 -13.71
N LYS A 97 -9.98 15.22 -13.51
CA LYS A 97 -10.85 15.50 -12.36
C LYS A 97 -11.08 14.24 -11.54
N ILE A 98 -11.37 14.39 -10.24
CA ILE A 98 -11.61 13.27 -9.33
C ILE A 98 -12.82 12.45 -9.80
N LEU A 99 -12.66 11.13 -9.75
CA LEU A 99 -13.67 10.13 -10.07
C LEU A 99 -14.56 9.86 -8.85
N GLU A 100 -15.46 10.79 -8.54
CA GLU A 100 -16.33 10.73 -7.35
C GLU A 100 -17.70 10.09 -7.64
N LEU A 101 -18.00 9.77 -8.90
CA LEU A 101 -19.29 9.22 -9.32
C LEU A 101 -19.10 7.80 -9.85
N PHE A 102 -20.02 6.90 -9.51
CA PHE A 102 -20.15 5.57 -10.08
C PHE A 102 -21.35 5.54 -11.04
N CYS A 103 -21.10 5.17 -12.29
CA CYS A 103 -22.15 4.94 -13.27
C CYS A 103 -22.62 3.49 -13.17
N GLN A 104 -23.85 3.27 -12.71
CA GLN A 104 -24.41 1.92 -12.56
C GLN A 104 -24.73 1.28 -13.92
N THR A 105 -24.99 2.08 -14.95
CA THR A 105 -25.26 1.59 -16.31
C THR A 105 -24.01 0.96 -16.93
N ASP A 106 -22.87 1.65 -16.83
CA ASP A 106 -21.63 1.25 -17.49
C ASP A 106 -20.66 0.52 -16.55
N LEU A 107 -20.96 0.49 -15.25
CA LEU A 107 -20.14 -0.11 -14.19
C LEU A 107 -18.72 0.48 -14.12
N VAL A 108 -18.62 1.79 -14.34
CA VAL A 108 -17.34 2.54 -14.29
C VAL A 108 -17.43 3.75 -13.39
N LEU A 109 -16.28 4.20 -12.92
CA LEU A 109 -16.16 5.49 -12.26
C LEU A 109 -16.14 6.62 -13.30
N ALA A 110 -16.82 7.72 -12.97
CA ALA A 110 -16.94 8.92 -13.78
C ALA A 110 -16.63 10.17 -12.94
N CYS A 111 -16.19 11.24 -13.61
CA CYS A 111 -16.14 12.57 -13.01
C CYS A 111 -17.36 13.39 -13.46
N TRP A 112 -17.63 14.52 -12.81
CA TRP A 112 -18.75 15.40 -13.17
C TRP A 112 -18.77 15.81 -14.65
N SER A 113 -17.59 16.03 -15.26
CA SER A 113 -17.51 16.39 -16.68
C SER A 113 -17.87 15.25 -17.63
N CYS A 114 -17.62 13.98 -17.26
CA CYS A 114 -18.08 12.82 -18.02
C CYS A 114 -19.62 12.69 -18.00
N VAL A 115 -20.25 13.14 -16.91
CA VAL A 115 -21.70 13.14 -16.74
C VAL A 115 -22.38 14.24 -17.54
N GLU A 116 -21.80 15.44 -17.55
CA GLU A 116 -22.28 16.54 -18.38
C GLU A 116 -22.03 16.29 -19.87
N ALA A 117 -20.96 15.57 -20.20
CA ALA A 117 -20.70 15.09 -21.54
C ALA A 117 -21.77 14.07 -21.99
N VAL A 118 -21.91 13.89 -23.30
CA VAL A 118 -22.82 12.89 -23.90
C VAL A 118 -22.50 11.47 -23.41
N GLU A 119 -21.27 11.23 -22.92
CA GLU A 119 -20.74 9.93 -22.52
C GLU A 119 -21.58 9.21 -21.45
N HIS A 120 -22.10 9.92 -20.44
CA HIS A 120 -22.97 9.31 -19.41
C HIS A 120 -24.28 10.08 -19.18
N ARG A 121 -24.70 10.88 -20.15
CA ARG A 121 -25.92 11.70 -20.03
C ARG A 121 -27.16 10.82 -19.93
N GLY A 122 -27.84 10.88 -18.79
CA GLY A 122 -29.08 10.12 -18.53
C GLY A 122 -28.84 8.72 -17.95
N HIS A 123 -27.59 8.36 -17.63
CA HIS A 123 -27.29 7.13 -16.90
C HIS A 123 -27.56 7.30 -15.40
N THR A 124 -27.81 6.18 -14.72
CA THR A 124 -27.95 6.17 -13.26
C THR A 124 -26.57 6.35 -12.64
N LEU A 125 -26.43 7.44 -11.89
CA LEU A 125 -25.17 7.85 -11.27
C LEU A 125 -25.37 7.92 -9.76
N GLU A 126 -24.30 7.58 -9.06
CA GLU A 126 -24.26 7.57 -7.62
C GLU A 126 -22.90 8.07 -7.14
N VAL A 127 -22.82 8.68 -5.96
CA VAL A 127 -21.53 8.99 -5.35
C VAL A 127 -20.85 7.67 -4.93
N VAL A 128 -19.53 7.58 -5.16
CA VAL A 128 -18.75 6.36 -4.87
C VAL A 128 -18.87 5.93 -3.41
N GLU A 129 -18.94 6.90 -2.48
CA GLU A 129 -19.11 6.63 -1.05
C GLU A 129 -20.41 5.87 -0.76
N ASP A 130 -21.54 6.35 -1.30
CA ASP A 130 -22.85 5.71 -1.13
C ASP A 130 -22.91 4.33 -1.81
N ALA A 131 -22.26 4.21 -2.98
CA ALA A 131 -22.21 2.95 -3.72
C ALA A 131 -21.41 1.89 -2.95
N ALA A 132 -20.29 2.29 -2.35
CA ALA A 132 -19.45 1.39 -1.55
C ALA A 132 -20.19 0.85 -0.33
N GLU A 133 -21.06 1.65 0.32
CA GLU A 133 -21.84 1.20 1.48
C GLU A 133 -22.88 0.14 1.14
N ARG A 134 -23.45 0.17 -0.07
CA ARG A 134 -24.42 -0.85 -0.52
C ARG A 134 -23.79 -2.18 -0.90
N HIS A 135 -22.47 -2.22 -1.05
CA HIS A 135 -21.69 -3.40 -1.45
C HIS A 135 -20.73 -3.88 -0.34
N LYS A 136 -20.86 -3.38 0.90
CA LYS A 136 -20.22 -3.95 2.10
C LYS A 136 -20.92 -5.23 2.54
#